data_AF-A0A967B5Y5-F1
#
_entry.id   AF-A0A967B5Y5-F1
#
_cell.length_a   1.000
_cell.length_b   1.000
_cell.length_c   1.000
_cell.angle_alpha   90.00
_cell.angle_beta   90.00
_cell.angle_gamma   90.00
#
_symmetry.space_group_name_H-M   'P 1'
#
loop_
_entity.id
_entity.type
_entity.pdbx_description
1 polymer ?
#
loop_
_entity_poly.entity_id
_entity_poly.type
_entity_poly.pdbx_seq_one_letter_code
_entity_poly.pdbx_strand_id
1 'polypeptide(L)'
;MVHAKRCLAYHPHDGLYQPKALLSDWERRALLAFRSQIPAGHYVCPQVRLAELVSIVVDPRRFPEALNRVAGKSLDFVVIELATGRPVLAIELDDRSHQQRQRQDRDRFVNDLMEALNIPLQRFTPSMSLDVSGHFVPGPSARQVLARPAR
;
A
#
# COMPACT_ATOMS: atom_id res chain seq x y z
N MET A 1 7.85 -36.18 49.21
CA MET A 1 8.37 -35.97 47.85
C MET A 1 7.22 -36.04 46.86
N VAL A 2 6.72 -34.89 46.38
CA VAL A 2 5.79 -34.85 45.24
C VAL A 2 6.49 -34.08 44.14
N HIS A 3 6.60 -34.73 42.99
CA HIS A 3 7.40 -34.32 41.85
C HIS A 3 6.83 -33.04 41.22
N ALA A 4 7.64 -31.99 41.17
CA ALA A 4 7.38 -30.83 40.32
C ALA A 4 7.52 -31.28 38.84
N LYS A 5 6.39 -31.51 38.15
CA LYS A 5 6.38 -31.62 36.70
C LYS A 5 6.79 -30.26 36.13
N ARG A 6 7.96 -30.21 35.50
CA ARG A 6 8.47 -29.06 34.77
C ARG A 6 7.52 -28.79 33.59
N CYS A 7 6.65 -27.80 33.72
CA CYS A 7 5.90 -27.25 32.58
C CYS A 7 6.90 -26.63 31.61
N LEU A 8 7.28 -27.34 30.55
CA LEU A 8 7.97 -26.73 29.42
C LEU A 8 6.94 -25.90 28.66
N ALA A 9 7.23 -24.61 28.48
CA ALA A 9 6.35 -23.71 27.74
C ALA A 9 6.28 -24.15 26.28
N TYR A 10 5.05 -24.31 25.77
CA TYR A 10 4.82 -24.58 24.35
C TYR A 10 5.03 -23.29 23.57
N HIS A 11 6.04 -23.29 22.70
CA HIS A 11 6.32 -22.20 21.78
C HIS A 11 6.03 -22.67 20.34
N PRO A 12 4.78 -22.56 19.85
CA PRO A 12 4.32 -23.10 18.55
C PRO A 12 5.05 -22.55 17.31
N HIS A 13 5.89 -21.56 17.51
CA HIS A 13 6.47 -20.73 16.46
C HIS A 13 7.99 -20.67 16.52
N ASP A 14 8.62 -21.38 17.46
CA ASP A 14 10.08 -21.44 17.59
C ASP A 14 10.71 -21.95 16.31
N GLY A 15 11.56 -21.12 15.70
CA GLY A 15 12.27 -21.44 14.46
C GLY A 15 11.44 -21.37 13.17
N LEU A 16 10.11 -21.23 13.22
CA LEU A 16 9.26 -21.16 12.02
C LEU A 16 9.29 -19.78 11.34
N TYR A 17 9.47 -18.72 12.11
CA TYR A 17 9.46 -17.35 11.61
C TYR A 17 10.72 -16.62 12.04
N GLN A 18 11.29 -15.88 11.10
CA GLN A 18 12.44 -15.01 11.33
C GLN A 18 12.06 -13.58 10.94
N PRO A 19 12.48 -12.57 11.72
CA PRO A 19 12.29 -11.19 11.31
C PRO A 19 13.04 -10.95 10.00
N LYS A 20 12.43 -10.16 9.11
CA LYS A 20 13.08 -9.63 7.91
C LYS A 20 12.86 -8.13 7.83
N ALA A 21 13.72 -7.44 7.09
CA ALA A 21 13.43 -6.07 6.69
C ALA A 21 12.12 -6.04 5.89
N LEU A 22 11.26 -5.06 6.21
CA LEU A 22 10.01 -4.85 5.48
C LEU A 22 10.28 -4.35 4.04
N LEU A 23 11.32 -3.53 3.89
CA LEU A 23 11.69 -2.86 2.64
C LEU A 23 13.03 -3.39 2.13
N SER A 24 13.12 -3.60 0.83
CA SER A 24 14.36 -3.72 0.08
C SER A 24 15.18 -2.42 0.16
N ASP A 25 16.45 -2.49 -0.25
CA ASP A 25 17.31 -1.30 -0.30
C ASP A 25 16.77 -0.22 -1.24
N TRP A 26 16.12 -0.61 -2.33
CA TRP A 26 15.51 0.33 -3.26
C TRP A 26 14.32 1.04 -2.64
N GLU A 27 13.39 0.29 -2.05
CA GLU A 27 12.23 0.86 -1.36
C GLU A 27 12.65 1.71 -0.16
N ARG A 28 13.66 1.29 0.61
CA ARG A 28 14.16 2.09 1.73
C ARG A 28 14.73 3.43 1.25
N ARG A 29 15.49 3.46 0.15
CA ARG A 29 15.98 4.72 -0.44
C ARG A 29 14.84 5.59 -0.96
N ALA A 30 13.85 4.98 -1.61
CA ALA A 30 12.69 5.70 -2.11
C ALA A 30 11.86 6.33 -0.98
N LEU A 31 11.63 5.60 0.11
CA LEU A 31 10.97 6.12 1.31
C LEU A 31 11.68 7.37 1.84
N LEU A 32 13.01 7.35 1.93
CA LEU A 32 13.79 8.51 2.39
C LEU A 32 13.62 9.71 1.45
N ALA A 33 13.62 9.49 0.13
CA ALA A 33 13.42 10.53 -0.86
C ALA A 33 12.00 11.12 -0.84
N PHE A 34 10.96 10.29 -0.71
CA PHE A 34 9.58 10.76 -0.62
C PHE A 34 9.32 11.52 0.69
N ARG A 35 9.85 11.02 1.81
CA ARG A 35 9.68 11.65 3.11
C ARG A 35 10.21 13.09 3.15
N SER A 36 11.27 13.41 2.41
CA SER A 36 11.79 14.78 2.36
C SER A 36 10.94 15.74 1.51
N GLN A 37 10.03 15.22 0.68
CA GLN A 37 9.18 16.01 -0.22
C GLN A 37 7.75 16.18 0.30
N ILE A 38 7.36 15.37 1.28
CA ILE A 38 5.99 15.34 1.77
C ILE A 38 5.81 16.41 2.85
N PRO A 39 4.82 17.30 2.69
CA PRO A 39 4.63 18.42 3.59
C PRO A 39 4.10 17.97 4.96
N ALA A 40 4.21 18.89 5.93
CA ALA A 40 3.54 18.73 7.21
C ALA A 40 2.03 18.50 6.98
N GLY A 41 1.45 17.57 7.75
CA GLY A 41 0.05 17.16 7.60
C GLY A 41 -0.15 15.91 6.73
N HIS A 42 0.92 15.31 6.21
CA HIS A 42 0.86 14.06 5.45
C HIS A 42 1.84 13.01 5.98
N TYR A 43 1.64 11.75 5.61
CA TYR A 43 2.50 10.64 6.02
C TYR A 43 2.63 9.58 4.92
N VAL A 44 3.80 8.94 4.81
CA VAL A 44 4.05 7.82 3.89
C VAL A 44 3.90 6.50 4.60
N CYS A 45 2.95 5.70 4.14
CA CYS A 45 2.71 4.34 4.58
C CYS A 45 3.39 3.36 3.60
N PRO A 46 4.44 2.62 4.01
CA PRO A 46 5.03 1.58 3.17
C PRO A 46 4.21 0.28 3.15
N GLN A 47 4.29 -0.48 2.05
CA GLN A 47 3.78 -1.84 1.91
C GLN A 47 2.28 -1.99 2.28
N VAL A 48 1.44 -1.12 1.72
CA VAL A 48 0.01 -1.07 2.02
C VAL A 48 -0.74 -2.04 1.12
N ARG A 49 -1.45 -3.01 1.71
CA ARG A 49 -2.30 -3.94 0.94
C ARG A 49 -3.48 -3.19 0.34
N LEU A 50 -3.87 -3.54 -0.88
CA LEU A 50 -5.04 -2.93 -1.54
C LEU A 50 -6.33 -3.17 -0.76
N ALA A 51 -6.41 -4.28 -0.02
CA ALA A 51 -7.53 -4.58 0.86
C ALA A 51 -7.77 -3.49 1.94
N GLU A 52 -6.72 -2.76 2.35
CA GLU A 52 -6.83 -1.68 3.34
C GLU A 52 -7.29 -0.35 2.73
N LEU A 53 -7.34 -0.24 1.40
CA LEU A 53 -7.77 0.97 0.69
C LEU A 53 -9.24 0.93 0.25
N VAL A 54 -9.92 -0.20 0.42
CA VAL A 54 -11.24 -0.42 -0.17
C VAL A 54 -12.23 -0.99 0.83
N SER A 55 -13.46 -0.47 0.77
CA SER A 55 -14.63 -1.17 1.28
C SER A 55 -15.24 -1.99 0.14
N ILE A 56 -15.30 -3.31 0.30
CA ILE A 56 -15.87 -4.20 -0.71
C ILE A 56 -17.39 -4.19 -0.57
N VAL A 57 -18.09 -3.59 -1.53
CA VAL A 57 -19.54 -3.46 -1.56
C VAL A 57 -20.11 -4.36 -2.67
N VAL A 58 -20.28 -5.65 -2.37
CA VAL A 58 -20.83 -6.66 -3.29
C VAL A 58 -21.75 -7.62 -2.53
N ASP A 59 -22.52 -8.44 -3.25
CA ASP A 59 -23.27 -9.55 -2.67
C ASP A 59 -22.35 -10.46 -1.82
N PRO A 60 -22.78 -10.94 -0.63
CA PRO A 60 -21.94 -11.78 0.24
C PRO A 60 -21.34 -13.01 -0.43
N ARG A 61 -22.01 -13.59 -1.44
CA ARG A 61 -21.50 -14.75 -2.19
C ARG A 61 -20.30 -14.40 -3.09
N ARG A 62 -20.19 -13.13 -3.50
CA ARG A 62 -19.09 -12.60 -4.32
C ARG A 62 -18.00 -11.94 -3.50
N PHE A 63 -18.23 -11.72 -2.21
CA PHE A 63 -17.26 -11.08 -1.32
C PHE A 63 -15.90 -11.81 -1.29
N PRO A 64 -15.82 -13.16 -1.19
CA PRO A 64 -14.53 -13.84 -1.18
C PRO A 64 -13.74 -13.64 -2.48
N GLU A 65 -14.43 -13.66 -3.63
CA GLU A 65 -13.82 -13.41 -4.94
C GLU A 65 -13.25 -11.99 -5.01
N ALA A 66 -14.05 -10.99 -4.62
CA ALA A 66 -13.62 -9.59 -4.58
C ALA A 66 -12.44 -9.37 -3.62
N LEU A 67 -12.48 -9.98 -2.44
CA LEU A 67 -11.41 -9.91 -1.45
C LEU A 67 -10.13 -10.52 -1.99
N ASN A 68 -10.18 -11.69 -2.64
CA ASN A 68 -9.00 -12.34 -3.22
C ASN A 68 -8.30 -11.47 -4.28
N ARG A 69 -9.07 -10.65 -5.02
CA ARG A 69 -8.48 -9.74 -6.02
C ARG A 69 -7.60 -8.66 -5.39
N VAL A 70 -7.90 -8.21 -4.17
CA VAL A 70 -7.15 -7.13 -3.48
C VAL A 70 -6.23 -7.63 -2.36
N ALA A 71 -6.56 -8.75 -1.71
CA ALA A 71 -5.87 -9.26 -0.53
C ALA A 71 -4.42 -9.70 -0.82
N GLY A 72 -4.17 -10.21 -2.01
CA GLY A 72 -2.84 -10.66 -2.44
C GLY A 72 -1.99 -9.58 -3.10
N LYS A 73 -2.41 -8.31 -3.06
CA LYS A 73 -1.73 -7.19 -3.72
C LYS A 73 -1.44 -6.08 -2.72
N SER A 74 -0.28 -5.45 -2.86
CA SER A 74 0.13 -4.28 -2.10
C SER A 74 0.72 -3.24 -3.02
N LEU A 75 0.57 -1.98 -2.61
CA LEU A 75 1.32 -0.85 -3.13
C LEU A 75 2.58 -0.68 -2.29
N ASP A 76 3.66 -0.23 -2.93
CA ASP A 76 4.92 -0.03 -2.22
C ASP A 76 4.83 1.15 -1.24
N PHE A 77 4.13 2.22 -1.64
CA PHE A 77 3.77 3.30 -0.72
C PHE A 77 2.38 3.87 -1.00
N VAL A 78 1.78 4.41 0.06
CA VAL A 78 0.60 5.28 0.01
C VAL A 78 0.87 6.50 0.87
N VAL A 79 0.62 7.69 0.33
CA VAL A 79 0.61 8.93 1.10
C VAL A 79 -0.80 9.19 1.60
N ILE A 80 -0.93 9.51 2.88
CA ILE A 80 -2.19 9.87 3.52
C ILE A 80 -2.16 11.31 4.03
N GLU A 81 -3.33 11.93 4.12
CA GLU A 81 -3.53 13.14 4.93
C GLU A 81 -3.69 12.74 6.40
N LEU A 82 -2.87 13.31 7.30
CA LEU A 82 -2.89 12.98 8.73
C LEU A 82 -4.20 13.36 9.43
N ALA A 83 -4.87 14.42 8.96
CA ALA A 83 -6.12 14.89 9.56
C ALA A 83 -7.29 13.92 9.36
N THR A 84 -7.30 13.16 8.26
CA THR A 84 -8.43 12.31 7.87
C THR A 84 -8.06 10.84 7.69
N GLY A 85 -6.77 10.53 7.59
CA GLY A 85 -6.26 9.20 7.23
C GLY A 85 -6.51 8.82 5.77
N ARG A 86 -7.05 9.71 4.94
CA ARG A 86 -7.42 9.40 3.55
C ARG A 86 -6.19 9.30 2.66
N PRO A 87 -6.14 8.31 1.74
CA PRO A 87 -5.09 8.22 0.73
C PRO A 87 -5.20 9.38 -0.26
N VAL A 88 -4.08 10.02 -0.55
CA VAL A 88 -3.98 11.14 -1.52
C VAL A 88 -3.03 10.84 -2.67
N LEU A 89 -2.17 9.83 -2.54
CA LEU A 89 -1.25 9.38 -3.58
C LEU A 89 -0.86 7.92 -3.34
N ALA A 90 -0.95 7.08 -4.36
CA ALA A 90 -0.39 5.75 -4.41
C ALA A 90 0.93 5.75 -5.21
N ILE A 91 1.89 4.93 -4.79
CA ILE A 91 3.20 4.82 -5.45
C ILE A 91 3.58 3.34 -5.57
N GLU A 92 3.98 2.92 -6.77
CA GLU A 92 4.65 1.64 -7.04
C GLU A 92 6.07 1.85 -7.58
N LEU A 93 6.98 0.95 -7.19
CA LEU A 93 8.36 0.88 -7.65
C LEU A 93 8.50 -0.31 -8.60
N ASP A 94 8.63 -0.02 -9.89
CA ASP A 94 8.71 -1.05 -10.91
C ASP A 94 10.16 -1.57 -11.04
N ASP A 95 10.36 -2.85 -10.73
CA ASP A 95 11.61 -3.55 -11.06
C ASP A 95 11.57 -4.09 -12.50
N ARG A 96 12.73 -4.14 -13.16
CA ARG A 96 12.89 -4.83 -14.43
C ARG A 96 13.08 -6.31 -14.14
N SER A 97 12.03 -7.08 -13.86
CA SER A 97 12.17 -8.53 -13.78
C SER A 97 11.01 -9.30 -14.42
N HIS A 98 11.26 -10.54 -14.79
CA HIS A 98 10.50 -11.29 -15.80
C HIS A 98 9.14 -11.77 -15.27
N GLN A 99 8.03 -11.29 -15.85
CA GLN A 99 6.70 -11.97 -15.94
C GLN A 99 5.66 -11.05 -16.63
N GLN A 100 5.94 -10.68 -17.89
CA GLN A 100 5.26 -9.58 -18.59
C GLN A 100 3.73 -9.66 -18.61
N ARG A 101 3.13 -10.85 -18.77
CA ARG A 101 1.67 -11.01 -18.82
C ARG A 101 0.99 -10.85 -17.47
N GLN A 102 1.47 -11.55 -16.43
CA GLN A 102 0.90 -11.44 -15.08
C GLN A 102 1.09 -10.03 -14.51
N ARG A 103 2.21 -9.38 -14.84
CA ARG A 103 2.45 -7.97 -14.55
C ARG A 103 1.43 -7.08 -15.24
N GLN A 104 1.20 -7.23 -16.54
CA GLN A 104 0.19 -6.45 -17.26
C GLN A 104 -1.22 -6.60 -16.67
N ASP A 105 -1.62 -7.82 -16.28
CA ASP A 105 -2.92 -8.05 -15.63
C ASP A 105 -3.01 -7.38 -14.25
N ARG A 106 -1.93 -7.47 -13.47
CA ARG A 106 -1.81 -6.78 -12.18
C ARG A 106 -1.87 -5.26 -12.37
N ASP A 107 -1.04 -4.71 -13.24
CA ASP A 107 -0.90 -3.28 -13.46
C ASP A 107 -2.21 -2.67 -13.95
N ARG A 108 -2.86 -3.33 -14.93
CA ARG A 108 -4.21 -2.95 -15.37
C ARG A 108 -5.18 -2.92 -14.20
N PHE A 109 -5.23 -3.99 -13.40
CA PHE A 109 -6.14 -4.03 -12.26
C PHE A 109 -5.88 -2.90 -11.24
N VAL A 110 -4.60 -2.64 -10.91
CA VAL A 110 -4.24 -1.58 -9.96
C VAL A 110 -4.57 -0.20 -10.53
N ASN A 111 -4.26 0.05 -11.80
CA ASN A 111 -4.58 1.31 -12.48
C ASN A 111 -6.10 1.56 -12.47
N ASP A 112 -6.88 0.58 -12.93
CA ASP A 112 -8.35 0.67 -12.98
C ASP A 112 -8.94 0.92 -11.58
N LEU A 113 -8.39 0.26 -10.55
CA LEU A 113 -8.83 0.43 -9.17
C LEU A 113 -8.50 1.82 -8.63
N MET A 114 -7.27 2.30 -8.83
CA MET A 114 -6.85 3.62 -8.35
C MET A 114 -7.64 4.73 -9.04
N GLU A 115 -7.90 4.60 -10.34
CA GLU A 115 -8.77 5.50 -11.09
C GLU A 115 -10.19 5.51 -10.53
N ALA A 116 -10.80 4.33 -10.29
CA ALA A 116 -12.13 4.23 -9.71
C ALA A 116 -12.24 4.84 -8.29
N LEU A 117 -11.14 4.82 -7.52
CA LEU A 117 -11.06 5.42 -6.19
C LEU A 117 -10.68 6.91 -6.21
N ASN A 118 -10.39 7.48 -7.38
CA ASN A 118 -9.83 8.83 -7.54
C ASN A 118 -8.53 9.04 -6.75
N ILE A 119 -7.69 8.02 -6.68
CA ILE A 119 -6.36 8.07 -6.05
C ILE A 119 -5.31 8.16 -7.17
N PRO A 120 -4.51 9.23 -7.26
CA PRO A 120 -3.41 9.29 -8.20
C PRO A 120 -2.42 8.14 -7.96
N LEU A 121 -1.94 7.51 -9.02
CA LEU A 121 -0.93 6.44 -8.96
C LEU A 121 0.33 6.88 -9.71
N GLN A 122 1.48 6.90 -9.01
CA GLN A 122 2.80 7.13 -9.61
C GLN A 122 3.63 5.86 -9.64
N ARG A 123 4.40 5.69 -10.71
CA ARG A 123 5.29 4.54 -10.91
C ARG A 123 6.72 5.01 -11.15
N PHE A 124 7.66 4.41 -10.45
CA PHE A 124 9.08 4.75 -10.57
C PHE A 124 9.93 3.53 -10.88
N THR A 125 10.77 3.64 -11.90
CA THR A 125 11.86 2.69 -12.14
C THR A 125 13.16 3.20 -11.49
N PRO A 126 14.16 2.34 -11.25
CA PRO A 126 15.44 2.75 -10.65
C PRO A 126 16.19 3.86 -11.40
N SER A 127 15.89 4.09 -12.68
CA SER A 127 16.49 5.14 -13.51
C SER A 127 15.76 6.48 -13.46
N MET A 128 14.59 6.56 -12.82
CA MET A 128 13.79 7.78 -12.76
C MET A 128 14.18 8.64 -11.56
N SER A 129 13.94 9.95 -11.67
CA SER A 129 13.95 10.85 -10.52
C SER A 129 12.74 10.53 -9.65
N LEU A 130 12.96 10.34 -8.35
CA LEU A 130 11.91 10.10 -7.36
C LEU A 130 11.32 11.44 -6.91
N ASP A 131 10.47 12.04 -7.74
CA ASP A 131 9.81 13.31 -7.45
C ASP A 131 8.30 13.13 -7.32
N VAL A 132 7.76 13.47 -6.16
CA VAL A 132 6.33 13.50 -5.84
C VAL A 132 5.87 14.88 -5.39
N SER A 133 6.76 15.87 -5.34
CA SER A 133 6.48 17.20 -4.78
C SER A 133 5.33 17.92 -5.49
N GLY A 134 5.19 17.71 -6.81
CA GLY A 134 4.10 18.25 -7.63
C GLY A 134 2.69 17.84 -7.19
N HIS A 135 2.54 16.75 -6.43
CA HIS A 135 1.25 16.30 -5.91
C HIS A 135 0.73 17.13 -4.73
N PHE A 136 1.60 17.92 -4.10
CA PHE A 136 1.27 18.65 -2.88
C PHE A 136 1.24 20.17 -3.07
N VAL A 137 1.37 20.65 -4.31
CA VAL A 137 1.24 22.07 -4.63
C VAL A 137 -0.23 22.48 -4.42
N PRO A 138 -0.52 23.58 -3.69
CA PRO A 138 -1.89 24.07 -3.55
C PRO A 138 -2.46 24.44 -4.92
N GLY A 139 -3.29 23.57 -5.48
CA GLY A 139 -4.13 23.91 -6.64
C GLY A 139 -5.32 24.78 -6.23
N PRO A 140 -5.94 25.52 -7.17
CA PRO A 140 -7.23 26.13 -6.90
C PRO A 140 -8.23 25.02 -6.56
N SER A 141 -8.77 25.06 -5.34
CA SER A 141 -9.85 24.22 -4.78
C SER A 141 -9.63 22.71 -4.58
N ALA A 142 -8.74 22.35 -3.64
CA ALA A 142 -8.80 21.05 -2.92
C ALA A 142 -10.13 20.81 -2.15
N ARG A 143 -11.06 21.78 -2.15
CA ARG A 143 -12.40 21.69 -1.54
C ARG A 143 -13.47 21.00 -2.39
N GLN A 144 -13.20 20.67 -3.66
CA GLN A 144 -14.28 20.27 -4.59
C GLN A 144 -14.30 18.81 -5.06
N VAL A 145 -13.31 17.97 -4.72
CA VAL A 145 -13.24 16.60 -5.26
C VAL A 145 -13.97 15.54 -4.41
N LEU A 146 -14.28 15.81 -3.13
CA LEU A 146 -14.76 14.76 -2.20
C LEU A 146 -16.23 14.91 -1.74
N ALA A 147 -17.08 15.55 -2.52
CA ALA A 147 -18.51 15.75 -2.20
C ALA A 147 -19.47 14.91 -3.07
N ARG A 148 -19.13 13.67 -3.42
CA ARG A 148 -20.14 12.71 -3.90
C ARG A 148 -20.35 11.63 -2.84
N PRO A 149 -21.52 11.58 -2.18
CA PRO A 149 -21.84 10.43 -1.34
C PRO A 149 -21.87 9.18 -2.21
N ALA A 150 -21.38 8.07 -1.65
CA ALA A 150 -21.58 6.75 -2.22
C ALA A 150 -23.07 6.56 -2.50
N ARG A 151 -23.41 6.25 -3.74
CA ARG A 151 -24.78 5.82 -4.10
C ARG A 151 -25.03 4.41 -3.60
#